data_AF-A0A6M6E519-F1
#
_entry.id   AF-A0A6M6E519-F1
#
_cell.length_a   1.000
_cell.length_b   1.000
_cell.length_c   1.000
_cell.angle_alpha   90.00
_cell.angle_beta   90.00
_cell.angle_gamma   90.00
#
_symmetry.space_group_name_H-M   'P 1'
#
loop_
_entity.id
_entity.type
_entity.pdbx_description
1 polymer ?
#
loop_
_entity_poly.entity_id
_entity_poly.type
_entity_poly.pdbx_seq_one_letter_code
_entity_poly.pdbx_strand_id
1 'polypeptide(L)'
;MSLTREFYYARISTRLGELTYQIKMRGKTQMYDLHKHCENFSKRLLNEVLDRNFENLNKERSNEPGIDLGDKHNKVAVQVTAQKTSAKVTDTLKQVVKEKHNETYSEIIIFILGEKQTGYTIDADLMRKTNFDPDKNIIGIVELLKMIEELTPQKMKNVWELIRSEMSDIYDELDISQGELFGIAVLEDKPNIVYTNCVALLEYQNTKYGVDVTPKEEKVMDADFTNLLSELRDLPDVTRKFFCSLCKCVNFNKVVGDVISLSYQETLRNIKRVDPHQFAHEINILTRRNLIVITDQEEMDPRIEFCGPCVDSAAVYNIIDFCLANDVNIDDPIVNLDFSAFAK
;
A
#
# COMPACT_ATOMS: atom_id res chain seq x y z
N MET A 1 -13.06 12.28 -11.64
CA MET A 1 -11.91 13.20 -11.60
C MET A 1 -10.67 12.36 -11.89
N SER A 2 -9.88 12.71 -12.91
CA SER A 2 -8.59 12.07 -13.15
C SER A 2 -7.68 12.37 -11.96
N LEU A 3 -7.10 11.32 -11.36
CA LEU A 3 -6.05 11.47 -10.35
C LEU A 3 -4.91 12.33 -10.94
N THR A 4 -4.34 13.23 -10.14
CA THR A 4 -3.33 14.18 -10.63
C THR A 4 -1.98 13.48 -10.83
N ARG A 5 -1.09 14.07 -11.63
CA ARG A 5 0.25 13.52 -11.92
C ARG A 5 1.04 13.28 -10.64
N GLU A 6 0.94 14.21 -9.70
CA GLU A 6 1.61 14.18 -8.41
C GLU A 6 1.15 12.98 -7.57
N PHE A 7 -0.15 12.62 -7.65
CA PHE A 7 -0.69 11.46 -6.97
C PHE A 7 -0.06 10.16 -7.48
N TYR A 8 -0.03 9.96 -8.80
CA TYR A 8 0.55 8.74 -9.37
C TYR A 8 2.06 8.67 -9.12
N TYR A 9 2.78 9.77 -9.31
CA TYR A 9 4.22 9.82 -9.06
C TYR A 9 4.56 9.47 -7.62
N ALA A 10 3.87 10.07 -6.63
CA ALA A 10 4.08 9.77 -5.22
C ALA A 10 3.86 8.29 -4.91
N ARG A 11 2.74 7.72 -5.41
CA ARG A 11 2.41 6.30 -5.18
C ARG A 11 3.41 5.34 -5.83
N ILE A 12 3.82 5.62 -7.07
CA ILE A 12 4.83 4.84 -7.79
C ILE A 12 6.17 4.91 -7.04
N SER A 13 6.59 6.10 -6.62
CA SER A 13 7.83 6.31 -5.87
C SER A 13 7.85 5.53 -4.56
N THR A 14 6.77 5.61 -3.77
CA THR A 14 6.65 4.84 -2.52
C THR A 14 6.74 3.33 -2.78
N ARG A 15 5.99 2.80 -3.74
CA ARG A 15 5.94 1.36 -4.03
C ARG A 15 7.26 0.80 -4.58
N LEU A 16 7.93 1.54 -5.47
CA LEU A 16 9.25 1.11 -5.96
C LEU A 16 10.32 1.13 -4.84
N GLY A 17 10.21 2.07 -3.90
CA GLY A 17 11.03 2.10 -2.69
C GLY A 17 10.81 0.87 -1.81
N GLU A 18 9.57 0.49 -1.58
CA GLU A 18 9.20 -0.71 -0.82
C GLU A 18 9.75 -1.99 -1.49
N LEU A 19 9.52 -2.15 -2.79
CA LEU A 19 10.01 -3.30 -3.56
C LEU A 19 11.54 -3.43 -3.48
N THR A 20 12.27 -2.34 -3.68
CA THR A 20 13.73 -2.38 -3.60
C THR A 20 14.25 -2.68 -2.20
N TYR A 21 13.57 -2.20 -1.16
CA TYR A 21 13.86 -2.59 0.21
C TYR A 21 13.66 -4.10 0.43
N GLN A 22 12.55 -4.66 -0.05
CA GLN A 22 12.26 -6.10 0.07
C GLN A 22 13.29 -6.97 -0.66
N ILE A 23 13.65 -6.59 -1.89
CA ILE A 23 14.69 -7.28 -2.66
C ILE A 23 16.02 -7.23 -1.91
N LYS A 24 16.38 -6.09 -1.31
CA LYS A 24 17.60 -5.94 -0.51
C LYS A 24 17.60 -6.85 0.73
N MET A 25 16.47 -6.97 1.43
CA MET A 25 16.36 -7.82 2.62
C MET A 25 16.44 -9.30 2.25
N ARG A 26 15.75 -9.72 1.19
CA ARG A 26 15.65 -11.13 0.74
C ARG A 26 16.83 -11.61 -0.08
N GLY A 27 17.60 -10.70 -0.70
CA GLY A 27 18.88 -11.05 -1.33
C GLY A 27 19.89 -11.69 -0.36
N LYS A 28 19.67 -11.54 0.96
CA LYS A 28 20.46 -12.20 2.02
C LYS A 28 20.02 -13.63 2.32
N THR A 29 18.85 -14.08 1.85
CA THR A 29 18.24 -15.39 2.20
C THR A 29 18.18 -16.38 1.02
N GLN A 30 18.81 -16.07 -0.13
CA GLN A 30 18.97 -16.96 -1.30
C GLN A 30 17.68 -17.65 -1.81
N MET A 31 16.59 -16.90 -1.97
CA MET A 31 15.38 -17.42 -2.64
C MET A 31 15.51 -17.29 -4.16
N TYR A 32 15.60 -18.42 -4.87
CA TYR A 32 15.75 -18.46 -6.33
C TYR A 32 14.52 -17.91 -7.09
N ASP A 33 13.32 -18.04 -6.54
CA ASP A 33 12.08 -17.58 -7.17
C ASP A 33 11.99 -16.04 -7.30
N LEU A 34 12.69 -15.32 -6.42
CA LEU A 34 12.71 -13.86 -6.41
C LEU A 34 13.39 -13.27 -7.65
N HIS A 35 14.42 -13.92 -8.19
CA HIS A 35 15.15 -13.41 -9.36
C HIS A 35 14.27 -13.43 -10.61
N LYS A 36 13.59 -14.55 -10.84
CA LYS A 36 12.68 -14.73 -11.98
C LYS A 36 11.48 -13.78 -11.89
N HIS A 37 10.96 -13.57 -10.69
CA HIS A 37 9.93 -12.56 -10.45
C HIS A 37 10.44 -11.15 -10.79
N CYS A 38 11.63 -10.78 -10.30
CA CYS A 38 12.25 -9.48 -10.57
C CYS A 38 12.48 -9.23 -12.07
N GLU A 39 12.92 -10.23 -12.82
CA GLU A 39 13.07 -10.14 -14.28
C GLU A 39 11.72 -9.88 -14.98
N ASN A 40 10.69 -10.65 -14.64
CA ASN A 40 9.37 -10.51 -15.26
C ASN A 40 8.73 -9.15 -14.96
N PHE A 41 8.82 -8.72 -13.70
CA PHE A 41 8.40 -7.39 -13.28
C PHE A 41 9.15 -6.30 -14.04
N SER A 42 10.49 -6.37 -14.06
CA SER A 42 11.34 -5.39 -14.75
C SER A 42 11.03 -5.30 -16.23
N LYS A 43 10.80 -6.44 -16.89
CA LYS A 43 10.41 -6.48 -18.30
C LYS A 43 9.13 -5.69 -18.55
N ARG A 44 8.06 -5.97 -17.80
CA ARG A 44 6.78 -5.27 -17.96
C ARG A 44 6.96 -3.77 -17.69
N LEU A 45 7.67 -3.42 -16.61
CA LEU A 45 7.89 -2.04 -16.20
C LEU A 45 8.70 -1.25 -17.24
N LEU A 46 9.81 -1.81 -17.71
CA LEU A 46 10.67 -1.15 -18.70
C LEU A 46 9.98 -1.03 -20.07
N ASN A 47 9.13 -1.99 -20.46
CA ASN A 47 8.32 -1.87 -21.68
C ASN A 47 7.39 -0.65 -21.62
N GLU A 48 6.72 -0.44 -20.49
CA GLU A 48 5.83 0.71 -20.29
C GLU A 48 6.58 2.04 -20.23
N VAL A 49 7.71 2.09 -19.49
CA VAL A 49 8.46 3.34 -19.27
C VAL A 49 9.27 3.75 -20.50
N LEU A 50 9.92 2.79 -21.19
CA LEU A 50 10.83 3.06 -22.30
C LEU A 50 10.17 2.94 -23.68
N ASP A 51 8.90 2.54 -23.74
CA ASP A 51 8.19 2.27 -25.00
C ASP A 51 8.96 1.22 -25.84
N ARG A 52 9.17 0.06 -25.22
CA ARG A 52 9.94 -1.07 -25.75
C ARG A 52 9.13 -2.36 -25.69
N ASN A 53 9.61 -3.37 -26.42
CA ASN A 53 9.02 -4.71 -26.42
C ASN A 53 10.07 -5.76 -26.05
N PHE A 54 10.61 -5.65 -24.83
CA PHE A 54 11.52 -6.60 -24.26
C PHE A 54 10.86 -7.97 -24.03
N GLU A 55 11.57 -9.01 -24.45
CA GLU A 55 11.26 -10.40 -24.16
C GLU A 55 12.33 -10.99 -23.21
N ASN A 56 11.95 -11.98 -22.41
CA ASN A 56 12.89 -12.63 -21.51
C ASN A 56 13.72 -13.65 -22.31
N LEU A 57 15.03 -13.44 -22.35
CA LEU A 57 15.97 -14.24 -23.14
C LEU A 57 16.20 -15.64 -22.53
N ASN A 58 15.97 -15.77 -21.22
CA ASN A 58 16.06 -17.05 -20.51
C ASN A 58 14.96 -18.05 -20.91
N LYS A 59 13.95 -17.65 -21.71
CA LYS A 59 12.93 -18.56 -22.27
C LYS A 59 13.43 -19.36 -23.48
N GLU A 60 14.33 -18.80 -24.29
CA GLU A 60 14.85 -19.46 -25.50
C GLU A 60 16.08 -20.32 -25.17
N ARG A 61 16.89 -19.90 -24.19
CA ARG A 61 18.09 -20.61 -23.71
C ARG A 61 18.23 -20.37 -22.21
N SER A 62 18.26 -21.42 -21.39
CA SER A 62 18.44 -21.27 -19.95
C SER A 62 19.81 -20.65 -19.65
N ASN A 63 19.83 -19.57 -18.86
CA ASN A 63 21.01 -18.79 -18.45
C ASN A 63 21.75 -18.07 -19.60
N GLU A 64 21.08 -17.17 -20.33
CA GLU A 64 21.79 -16.33 -21.31
C GLU A 64 22.84 -15.46 -20.57
N PRO A 65 24.15 -15.59 -20.87
CA PRO A 65 25.17 -14.96 -20.04
C PRO A 65 25.21 -13.44 -20.21
N GLY A 66 24.85 -12.71 -19.16
CA GLY A 66 25.09 -11.26 -19.06
C GLY A 66 23.96 -10.36 -19.59
N ILE A 67 22.87 -10.91 -20.12
CA ILE A 67 21.64 -10.16 -20.44
C ILE A 67 20.41 -11.01 -20.10
N ASP A 68 19.38 -10.39 -19.52
CA ASP A 68 18.15 -11.10 -19.12
C ASP A 68 17.00 -10.81 -20.10
N LEU A 69 16.96 -9.58 -20.63
CA LEU A 69 15.89 -9.11 -21.51
C LEU A 69 16.46 -8.61 -22.84
N GLY A 70 15.71 -8.80 -23.92
CA GLY A 70 16.10 -8.33 -25.25
C GLY A 70 14.92 -7.86 -26.08
N ASP A 71 15.11 -6.74 -26.76
CA ASP A 71 14.23 -6.22 -27.81
C ASP A 71 15.04 -6.24 -29.11
N LYS A 72 14.85 -7.30 -29.90
CA LYS A 72 15.58 -7.50 -31.17
C LYS A 72 15.19 -6.45 -32.22
N HIS A 73 14.02 -5.84 -32.13
CA HIS A 73 13.56 -4.81 -33.07
C HIS A 73 14.29 -3.49 -32.83
N ASN A 74 14.30 -3.03 -31.58
CA ASN A 74 15.00 -1.81 -31.19
C ASN A 74 16.50 -2.03 -30.95
N LYS A 75 16.98 -3.29 -30.98
CA LYS A 75 18.37 -3.70 -30.72
C LYS A 75 18.87 -3.25 -29.35
N VAL A 76 18.01 -3.38 -28.34
CA VAL A 76 18.33 -3.06 -26.95
C VAL A 76 18.30 -4.33 -26.11
N ALA A 77 19.30 -4.54 -25.26
CA ALA A 77 19.30 -5.59 -24.25
C ALA A 77 19.43 -5.00 -22.85
N VAL A 78 18.86 -5.70 -21.86
CA VAL A 78 18.88 -5.28 -20.47
C VAL A 78 19.40 -6.41 -19.59
N GLN A 79 20.39 -6.11 -18.75
CA GLN A 79 20.70 -6.89 -17.56
C GLN A 79 19.92 -6.29 -16.39
N VAL A 80 19.08 -7.09 -15.76
CA VAL A 80 18.43 -6.80 -14.48
C VAL A 80 19.32 -7.30 -13.36
N THR A 81 19.60 -6.47 -12.35
CA THR A 81 20.40 -6.90 -11.20
C THR A 81 20.10 -6.10 -9.93
N ALA A 82 20.32 -6.69 -8.77
CA ALA A 82 20.37 -5.96 -7.49
C ALA A 82 21.81 -5.55 -7.11
N GLN A 83 22.83 -6.03 -7.83
CA GLN A 83 24.23 -5.78 -7.52
C GLN A 83 24.73 -4.49 -8.18
N LYS A 84 25.09 -3.50 -7.36
CA LYS A 84 25.48 -2.17 -7.84
C LYS A 84 26.95 -1.99 -8.19
N THR A 85 27.79 -3.02 -8.12
CA THR A 85 29.25 -2.84 -8.16
C THR A 85 29.80 -2.66 -9.58
N SER A 86 30.86 -1.86 -9.72
CA SER A 86 31.63 -1.74 -10.96
C SER A 86 32.14 -3.09 -11.49
N ALA A 87 32.47 -4.03 -10.60
CA ALA A 87 32.85 -5.39 -10.98
C ALA A 87 31.71 -6.13 -11.68
N LYS A 88 30.49 -6.10 -11.12
CA LYS A 88 29.31 -6.72 -11.74
C LYS A 88 29.02 -6.14 -13.12
N VAL A 89 29.06 -4.82 -13.24
CA VAL A 89 28.87 -4.12 -14.53
C VAL A 89 29.93 -4.56 -15.54
N THR A 90 31.20 -4.55 -15.13
CA THR A 90 32.32 -4.96 -15.99
C THR A 90 32.19 -6.40 -16.44
N ASP A 91 31.81 -7.31 -15.55
CA ASP A 91 31.66 -8.72 -15.87
C ASP A 91 30.47 -8.98 -16.80
N THR A 92 29.37 -8.26 -16.63
CA THR A 92 28.24 -8.25 -17.59
C THR A 92 28.72 -7.83 -18.99
N LEU A 93 29.45 -6.73 -19.13
CA LEU A 93 29.94 -6.26 -20.43
C LEU A 93 30.94 -7.24 -21.06
N LYS A 94 31.79 -7.90 -20.26
CA LYS A 94 32.67 -8.97 -20.76
C LYS A 94 31.88 -10.13 -21.35
N GLN A 95 30.78 -10.55 -20.69
CA GLN A 95 29.93 -11.61 -21.21
C GLN A 95 29.24 -11.20 -22.51
N VAL A 96 28.72 -9.97 -22.56
CA VAL A 96 28.12 -9.40 -23.79
C VAL A 96 29.08 -9.47 -24.97
N VAL A 97 30.35 -9.11 -24.79
CA VAL A 97 31.36 -9.20 -25.86
C VAL A 97 31.73 -10.65 -26.17
N LYS A 98 31.87 -11.50 -25.15
CA LYS A 98 32.25 -12.92 -25.30
C LYS A 98 31.20 -13.71 -26.08
N GLU A 99 29.92 -13.49 -25.78
CA GLU A 99 28.78 -14.14 -26.43
C GLU A 99 28.28 -13.38 -27.67
N LYS A 100 28.98 -12.29 -28.06
CA LYS A 100 28.66 -11.46 -29.24
C LYS A 100 27.27 -10.84 -29.22
N HIS A 101 26.70 -10.62 -28.04
CA HIS A 101 25.42 -9.94 -27.89
C HIS A 101 25.46 -8.51 -28.44
N ASN A 102 26.62 -7.85 -28.39
CA ASN A 102 26.84 -6.53 -28.98
C ASN A 102 26.77 -6.50 -30.53
N GLU A 103 26.81 -7.66 -31.20
CA GLU A 103 26.54 -7.73 -32.65
C GLU A 103 25.04 -7.67 -32.96
N THR A 104 24.19 -8.06 -32.00
CA THR A 104 22.72 -8.06 -32.13
C THR A 104 22.10 -6.82 -31.51
N TYR A 105 22.55 -6.44 -30.32
CA TYR A 105 22.05 -5.34 -29.53
C TYR A 105 23.08 -4.20 -29.52
N SER A 106 22.72 -3.08 -30.13
CA SER A 106 23.56 -1.88 -30.21
C SER A 106 23.54 -1.04 -28.94
N GLU A 107 22.56 -1.28 -28.07
CA GLU A 107 22.40 -0.62 -26.78
C GLU A 107 22.27 -1.68 -25.68
N ILE A 108 23.08 -1.54 -24.63
CA ILE A 108 23.07 -2.40 -23.46
C ILE A 108 22.72 -1.55 -22.25
N ILE A 109 21.65 -1.91 -21.55
CA ILE A 109 21.20 -1.25 -20.33
C ILE A 109 21.49 -2.16 -19.14
N ILE A 110 21.97 -1.59 -18.04
CA ILE A 110 22.04 -2.27 -16.74
C ILE A 110 20.99 -1.63 -15.84
N PHE A 111 19.92 -2.38 -15.58
CA PHE A 111 18.86 -1.96 -14.70
C PHE A 111 19.11 -2.47 -13.28
N ILE A 112 19.33 -1.53 -12.35
CA ILE A 112 19.61 -1.83 -10.96
C ILE A 112 18.32 -1.73 -10.15
N LEU A 113 17.78 -2.88 -9.75
CA LEU A 113 16.66 -3.02 -8.79
C LEU A 113 17.16 -2.79 -7.37
N GLY A 114 17.62 -1.57 -7.10
CA GLY A 114 18.19 -1.17 -5.83
C GLY A 114 18.86 0.20 -5.94
N GLU A 115 19.68 0.50 -4.95
CA GLU A 115 20.50 1.70 -4.95
C GLU A 115 21.65 1.54 -5.96
N LYS A 116 21.87 2.51 -6.86
CA LYS A 116 23.05 2.50 -7.75
C LYS A 116 24.27 3.17 -7.09
N GLN A 117 25.45 3.05 -7.72
CA GLN A 117 26.63 3.82 -7.31
C GLN A 117 26.57 5.24 -7.89
N THR A 118 27.28 6.18 -7.25
CA THR A 118 27.47 7.55 -7.77
C THR A 118 28.45 7.61 -8.93
N GLY A 119 29.27 6.57 -9.12
CA GLY A 119 30.20 6.45 -10.24
C GLY A 119 30.66 5.01 -10.45
N TYR A 120 31.07 4.69 -11.67
CA TYR A 120 31.48 3.36 -12.10
C TYR A 120 32.84 3.40 -12.78
N THR A 121 33.74 2.50 -12.39
CA THR A 121 35.05 2.33 -13.06
C THR A 121 34.98 1.13 -13.98
N ILE A 122 35.01 1.37 -15.29
CA ILE A 122 34.91 0.35 -16.34
C ILE A 122 36.04 0.58 -17.33
N ASP A 123 36.59 -0.51 -17.86
CA ASP A 123 37.60 -0.46 -18.91
C ASP A 123 37.09 0.24 -20.19
N ALA A 124 37.90 1.14 -20.74
CA ALA A 124 37.52 1.96 -21.88
C ALA A 124 37.38 1.18 -23.19
N ASP A 125 38.12 0.07 -23.37
CA ASP A 125 37.97 -0.80 -24.53
C ASP A 125 36.64 -1.57 -24.47
N LEU A 126 36.26 -2.05 -23.28
CA LEU A 126 34.93 -2.64 -23.06
C LEU A 126 33.81 -1.64 -23.39
N MET A 127 33.85 -0.43 -22.82
CA MET A 127 32.85 0.61 -23.09
C MET A 127 32.72 0.92 -24.59
N ARG A 128 33.85 0.99 -25.32
CA ARG A 128 33.85 1.20 -26.76
C ARG A 128 33.24 0.03 -27.52
N LYS A 129 33.58 -1.21 -27.17
CA LYS A 129 33.10 -2.43 -27.85
C LYS A 129 31.60 -2.65 -27.68
N THR A 130 31.02 -2.15 -26.59
CA THR A 130 29.59 -2.29 -26.27
C THR A 130 28.80 -0.99 -26.43
N ASN A 131 29.44 0.09 -26.90
CA ASN A 131 28.84 1.43 -26.96
C ASN A 131 28.18 1.86 -25.63
N PHE A 132 28.86 1.61 -24.51
CA PHE A 132 28.30 1.75 -23.17
C PHE A 132 28.79 3.03 -22.49
N ASP A 133 27.85 3.87 -22.07
CA ASP A 133 28.01 5.08 -21.29
C ASP A 133 27.39 4.86 -19.89
N PRO A 134 28.18 4.76 -18.81
CA PRO A 134 27.67 4.47 -17.48
C PRO A 134 26.61 5.46 -16.99
N ASP A 135 26.68 6.72 -17.41
CA ASP A 135 25.76 7.76 -16.95
C ASP A 135 24.39 7.65 -17.64
N LYS A 136 24.33 7.02 -18.82
CA LYS A 136 23.09 6.82 -19.58
C LYS A 136 22.54 5.40 -19.48
N ASN A 137 23.43 4.42 -19.50
CA ASN A 137 23.09 3.02 -19.64
C ASN A 137 22.91 2.29 -18.30
N ILE A 138 23.31 2.89 -17.17
CA ILE A 138 23.01 2.37 -15.83
C ILE A 138 21.79 3.10 -15.28
N ILE A 139 20.66 2.40 -15.27
CA ILE A 139 19.37 2.94 -14.81
C ILE A 139 19.09 2.36 -13.42
N GLY A 140 19.07 3.22 -12.41
CA GLY A 140 18.55 2.87 -11.08
C GLY A 140 17.10 3.32 -10.91
N ILE A 141 16.54 3.10 -9.72
CA ILE A 141 15.18 3.56 -9.39
C ILE A 141 15.02 5.07 -9.50
N VAL A 142 16.04 5.85 -9.13
CA VAL A 142 15.98 7.32 -9.21
C VAL A 142 15.90 7.79 -10.66
N GLU A 143 16.69 7.21 -11.56
CA GLU A 143 16.63 7.52 -12.98
C GLU A 143 15.30 7.08 -13.59
N LEU A 144 14.82 5.89 -13.22
CA LEU A 144 13.52 5.40 -13.66
C LEU A 144 12.37 6.33 -13.22
N LEU A 145 12.42 6.84 -11.97
CA LEU A 145 11.42 7.78 -11.48
C LEU A 145 11.43 9.08 -12.28
N LYS A 146 12.61 9.62 -12.62
CA LYS A 146 12.71 10.79 -13.52
C LYS A 146 12.09 10.52 -14.89
N MET A 147 12.34 9.34 -15.47
CA MET A 147 11.72 8.93 -16.73
C MET A 147 10.19 8.83 -16.60
N ILE A 148 9.69 8.29 -15.48
CA ILE A 148 8.26 8.21 -15.17
C ILE A 148 7.65 9.61 -15.03
N GLU A 149 8.37 10.54 -14.39
CA GLU A 149 7.97 11.94 -14.24
C GLU A 149 7.82 12.66 -15.57
N GLU A 150 8.37 12.15 -16.67
CA GLU A 150 8.24 12.71 -18.03
C GLU A 150 7.09 12.06 -18.83
N LEU A 151 6.54 10.93 -18.38
CA LEU A 151 5.49 10.20 -19.09
C LEU A 151 4.18 10.99 -19.23
N THR A 152 3.35 10.63 -20.21
CA THR A 152 1.98 11.15 -20.28
C THR A 152 1.16 10.65 -19.09
N PRO A 153 0.10 11.37 -18.66
CA PRO A 153 -0.76 10.91 -17.56
C PRO A 153 -1.32 9.49 -17.76
N GLN A 154 -1.62 9.12 -19.02
CA GLN A 154 -2.10 7.78 -19.34
C GLN A 154 -1.01 6.72 -19.16
N LYS A 155 0.21 6.95 -19.64
CA LYS A 155 1.34 6.03 -19.44
C LYS A 155 1.70 5.91 -17.96
N MET A 156 1.72 7.02 -17.22
CA MET A 156 1.97 7.01 -15.78
C MET A 156 0.90 6.22 -15.01
N LYS A 157 -0.38 6.33 -15.42
CA LYS A 157 -1.45 5.48 -14.90
C LYS A 157 -1.20 4.00 -15.20
N ASN A 158 -0.79 3.64 -16.42
CA ASN A 158 -0.47 2.24 -16.77
C ASN A 158 0.67 1.69 -15.90
N VAL A 159 1.73 2.47 -15.69
CA VAL A 159 2.85 2.12 -14.79
C VAL A 159 2.34 1.90 -13.37
N TRP A 160 1.47 2.78 -12.86
CA TRP A 160 0.85 2.60 -11.55
C TRP A 160 0.03 1.29 -11.47
N GLU A 161 -0.84 1.02 -12.45
CA GLU A 161 -1.66 -0.20 -12.47
C GLU A 161 -0.80 -1.47 -12.51
N LEU A 162 0.29 -1.44 -13.29
CA LEU A 162 1.26 -2.53 -13.34
C LEU A 162 1.90 -2.78 -11.97
N ILE A 163 2.45 -1.74 -11.35
CA ILE A 163 3.10 -1.86 -10.03
C ILE A 163 2.09 -2.33 -8.99
N ARG A 164 0.86 -1.81 -9.03
CA ARG A 164 -0.22 -2.23 -8.15
C ARG A 164 -0.56 -3.71 -8.29
N SER A 165 -0.68 -4.22 -9.52
CA SER A 165 -0.97 -5.64 -9.78
C SER A 165 0.15 -6.55 -9.26
N GLU A 166 1.39 -6.19 -9.54
CA GLU A 166 2.58 -6.99 -9.17
C GLU A 166 2.77 -7.04 -7.64
N MET A 167 2.41 -5.97 -6.93
CA MET A 167 2.45 -6.02 -5.47
C MET A 167 1.37 -6.96 -4.91
N SER A 168 0.17 -7.00 -5.49
CA SER A 168 -0.87 -7.97 -5.06
C SER A 168 -0.38 -9.41 -5.21
N ASP A 169 0.23 -9.74 -6.34
CA ASP A 169 0.78 -11.08 -6.61
C ASP A 169 1.91 -11.44 -5.63
N ILE A 170 2.81 -10.49 -5.33
CA ILE A 170 3.85 -10.67 -4.31
C ILE A 170 3.22 -10.87 -2.91
N TYR A 171 2.19 -10.12 -2.54
CA TYR A 171 1.57 -10.27 -1.21
C TYR A 171 0.81 -11.59 -1.08
N ASP A 172 0.19 -12.08 -2.16
CA ASP A 172 -0.53 -13.35 -2.21
C ASP A 172 0.43 -14.56 -2.21
N GLU A 173 1.54 -14.52 -2.95
CA GLU A 173 2.57 -15.57 -2.94
C GLU A 173 3.32 -15.67 -1.60
N LEU A 174 3.33 -14.60 -0.82
CA LEU A 174 4.13 -14.53 0.40
C LEU A 174 3.37 -14.91 1.67
N ASP A 175 2.06 -15.16 1.63
CA ASP A 175 1.20 -15.36 2.82
C ASP A 175 1.42 -14.27 3.91
N ILE A 176 1.92 -13.11 3.47
CA ILE A 176 2.19 -11.97 4.33
C ILE A 176 0.91 -11.19 4.37
N SER A 177 0.22 -11.23 5.51
CA SER A 177 -0.81 -10.24 5.75
C SER A 177 -0.16 -8.86 5.61
N GLN A 178 -0.69 -8.01 4.73
CA GLN A 178 -0.08 -6.72 4.36
C GLN A 178 0.23 -5.78 5.56
N GLY A 179 -0.18 -6.13 6.78
CA GLY A 179 0.20 -5.47 8.03
C GLY A 179 1.66 -5.69 8.49
N GLU A 180 2.38 -6.72 8.04
CA GLU A 180 3.76 -6.99 8.52
C GLU A 180 4.85 -6.33 7.66
N LEU A 181 4.50 -5.69 6.54
CA LEU A 181 5.45 -5.08 5.60
C LEU A 181 5.38 -3.55 5.53
N PHE A 182 4.70 -2.90 6.47
CA PHE A 182 4.87 -1.48 6.80
C PHE A 182 6.21 -1.21 7.53
N GLY A 183 7.29 -1.90 7.10
CA GLY A 183 8.60 -1.89 7.75
C GLY A 183 9.49 -0.70 7.41
N ILE A 184 8.96 0.30 6.68
CA ILE A 184 9.33 1.71 6.83
C ILE A 184 8.02 2.49 6.95
N ALA A 185 7.23 2.17 7.96
CA ALA A 185 6.38 3.19 8.54
C ALA A 185 7.34 4.28 8.99
N VAL A 186 7.26 5.45 8.37
CA VAL A 186 7.33 6.66 9.20
C VAL A 186 6.33 6.36 10.31
N LEU A 187 6.83 6.04 11.51
CA LEU A 187 5.97 5.82 12.67
C LEU A 187 5.13 7.09 12.74
N GLU A 188 3.88 7.00 12.34
CA GLU A 188 2.97 8.13 12.45
C GLU A 188 2.95 8.48 13.93
N ASP A 189 3.16 9.76 14.25
CA ASP A 189 3.03 10.21 15.61
C ASP A 189 1.63 9.82 16.08
N LYS A 190 1.57 9.08 17.19
CA LYS A 190 0.27 8.69 17.75
C LYS A 190 -0.47 9.97 18.11
N PRO A 191 -1.74 10.13 17.68
CA PRO A 191 -2.53 11.29 18.07
C PRO A 191 -2.63 11.37 19.59
N ASN A 192 -2.57 12.60 20.12
CA ASN A 192 -2.83 12.83 21.53
C ASN A 192 -4.31 12.56 21.81
N ILE A 193 -4.59 11.80 22.87
CA ILE A 193 -5.96 11.57 23.31
C ILE A 193 -6.41 12.78 24.13
N VAL A 194 -7.53 13.39 23.75
CA VAL A 194 -8.23 14.39 24.55
C VAL A 194 -9.52 13.75 25.07
N TYR A 195 -9.47 13.23 26.29
CA TYR A 195 -10.60 12.61 26.96
C TYR A 195 -10.56 12.89 28.46
N THR A 196 -11.68 13.33 29.03
CA THR A 196 -11.84 13.63 30.46
C THR A 196 -12.93 12.78 31.10
N ASN A 197 -14.12 12.76 30.51
CA ASN A 197 -15.27 11.95 30.91
C ASN A 197 -16.28 11.87 29.75
N CYS A 198 -17.34 11.10 29.92
CA CYS A 198 -18.45 10.98 28.97
C CYS A 198 -19.78 11.57 29.51
N VAL A 199 -19.72 12.53 30.44
CA VAL A 199 -20.92 13.06 31.15
C VAL A 199 -21.93 13.69 30.18
N ALA A 200 -21.50 14.42 29.16
CA ALA A 200 -22.42 15.02 28.20
C ALA A 200 -23.19 13.95 27.40
N LEU A 201 -22.51 12.85 27.06
CA LEU A 201 -23.14 11.70 26.41
C LEU A 201 -24.15 11.01 27.32
N LEU A 202 -23.82 10.82 28.60
CA LEU A 202 -24.71 10.19 29.57
C LEU A 202 -25.99 11.00 29.76
N GLU A 203 -25.87 12.32 29.92
CA GLU A 203 -27.04 13.19 30.01
C GLU A 203 -27.90 13.15 28.74
N TYR A 204 -27.27 13.10 27.57
CA TYR A 204 -27.96 12.94 26.29
C TYR A 204 -28.73 11.62 26.23
N GLN A 205 -28.13 10.50 26.63
CA GLN A 205 -28.81 9.21 26.66
C GLN A 205 -29.98 9.18 27.65
N ASN A 206 -29.78 9.74 28.85
CA ASN A 206 -30.83 9.86 29.85
C ASN A 206 -32.02 10.68 29.32
N THR A 207 -31.73 11.78 28.61
CA THR A 207 -32.76 12.67 28.05
C THR A 207 -33.48 12.03 26.86
N LYS A 208 -32.75 11.42 25.91
CA LYS A 208 -33.31 10.90 24.66
C LYS A 208 -34.05 9.57 24.86
N TYR A 209 -33.47 8.67 25.65
CA TYR A 209 -33.95 7.29 25.78
C TYR A 209 -34.62 7.02 27.13
N GLY A 210 -34.64 7.99 28.05
CA GLY A 210 -35.20 7.81 29.40
C GLY A 210 -34.43 6.79 30.24
N VAL A 211 -33.14 6.61 29.93
CA VAL A 211 -32.25 5.72 30.69
C VAL A 211 -31.88 6.41 32.01
N ASP A 212 -31.84 5.68 33.11
CA ASP A 212 -31.32 6.16 34.39
C ASP A 212 -29.99 5.45 34.64
N VAL A 213 -28.92 5.96 34.02
CA VAL A 213 -27.59 5.33 34.10
C VAL A 213 -27.08 5.40 35.54
N THR A 214 -26.89 4.24 36.16
CA THR A 214 -26.34 4.15 37.51
C THR A 214 -24.85 4.51 37.52
N PRO A 215 -24.27 4.94 38.67
CA PRO A 215 -22.83 5.20 38.78
C PRO A 215 -21.94 3.99 38.45
N LYS A 216 -22.50 2.78 38.46
CA LYS A 216 -21.80 1.56 38.05
C LYS A 216 -21.75 1.43 36.54
N GLU A 217 -22.87 1.71 35.85
CA GLU A 217 -22.96 1.67 34.39
C GLU A 217 -22.16 2.81 33.76
N GLU A 218 -22.14 4.00 34.37
CA GLU A 218 -21.26 5.10 33.99
C GLU A 218 -19.79 4.67 33.96
N LYS A 219 -19.32 3.97 35.00
CA LYS A 219 -17.94 3.45 35.05
C LYS A 219 -17.66 2.40 33.97
N VAL A 220 -18.65 1.58 33.62
CA VAL A 220 -18.50 0.58 32.55
C VAL A 220 -18.40 1.29 31.20
N MET A 221 -19.26 2.28 30.95
CA MET A 221 -19.19 3.09 29.74
C MET A 221 -17.87 3.86 29.61
N ASP A 222 -17.40 4.47 30.69
CA ASP A 222 -16.11 5.19 30.71
C ASP A 222 -14.94 4.25 30.37
N ALA A 223 -14.96 3.02 30.90
CA ALA A 223 -13.97 1.99 30.59
C ALA A 223 -14.05 1.54 29.12
N ASP A 224 -15.25 1.35 28.57
CA ASP A 224 -15.46 1.00 27.17
C ASP A 224 -14.94 2.09 26.21
N PHE A 225 -15.20 3.36 26.52
CA PHE A 225 -14.68 4.50 25.76
C PHE A 225 -13.16 4.57 25.81
N THR A 226 -12.57 4.33 26.98
CA THR A 226 -11.12 4.30 27.15
C THR A 226 -10.48 3.17 26.34
N ASN A 227 -11.10 1.99 26.30
CA ASN A 227 -10.63 0.86 25.49
C ASN A 227 -10.74 1.17 23.98
N LEU A 228 -11.85 1.75 23.54
CA LEU A 228 -12.03 2.20 22.16
C LEU A 228 -10.99 3.25 21.75
N LEU A 229 -10.75 4.23 22.59
CA LEU A 229 -9.71 5.25 22.40
C LEU A 229 -8.32 4.63 22.24
N SER A 230 -7.99 3.64 23.07
CA SER A 230 -6.71 2.94 22.98
C SER A 230 -6.56 2.23 21.63
N GLU A 231 -7.59 1.53 21.17
CA GLU A 231 -7.55 0.85 19.87
C GLU A 231 -7.45 1.83 18.70
N LEU A 232 -8.26 2.90 18.70
CA LEU A 232 -8.21 3.91 17.64
C LEU A 232 -6.85 4.63 17.58
N ARG A 233 -6.22 4.89 18.74
CA ARG A 233 -4.88 5.47 18.80
C ARG A 233 -3.81 4.59 18.15
N ASP A 234 -3.98 3.27 18.25
CA ASP A 234 -3.02 2.31 17.72
C ASP A 234 -3.29 1.91 16.26
N LEU A 235 -4.34 2.48 15.63
CA LEU A 235 -4.58 2.38 14.20
C LEU A 235 -3.76 3.40 13.38
N PRO A 236 -3.41 3.08 12.13
CA PRO A 236 -2.93 4.08 11.16
C PRO A 236 -3.98 5.18 10.90
N ASP A 237 -3.54 6.38 10.55
CA ASP A 237 -4.42 7.51 10.19
C ASP A 237 -5.37 7.17 9.04
N VAL A 238 -4.87 6.46 8.03
CA VAL A 238 -5.68 5.99 6.90
C VAL A 238 -6.81 5.06 7.37
N THR A 239 -6.53 4.16 8.30
CA THR A 239 -7.51 3.22 8.85
C THR A 239 -8.53 3.92 9.75
N ARG A 240 -8.12 4.91 10.58
CA ARG A 240 -9.07 5.74 11.33
C ARG A 240 -10.03 6.50 10.41
N LYS A 241 -9.52 7.10 9.34
CA LYS A 241 -10.34 7.81 8.33
C LYS A 241 -11.28 6.86 7.59
N PHE A 242 -10.83 5.65 7.29
CA PHE A 242 -11.69 4.62 6.71
C PHE A 242 -12.81 4.22 7.68
N PHE A 243 -12.47 3.93 8.94
CA PHE A 243 -13.45 3.60 9.98
C PHE A 243 -14.46 4.73 10.20
N CYS A 244 -14.00 5.99 10.22
CA CYS A 244 -14.87 7.16 10.28
C CYS A 244 -15.81 7.24 9.06
N SER A 245 -15.33 6.86 7.87
CA SER A 245 -16.16 6.80 6.66
C SER A 245 -17.25 5.73 6.76
N LEU A 246 -16.95 4.58 7.40
CA LEU A 246 -17.98 3.58 7.72
C LEU A 246 -19.02 4.16 8.69
N CYS A 247 -18.58 4.84 9.75
CA CYS A 247 -19.47 5.47 10.73
C CYS A 247 -20.42 6.48 10.07
N LYS A 248 -19.93 7.25 9.09
CA LYS A 248 -20.73 8.19 8.28
C LYS A 248 -21.74 7.51 7.36
N CYS A 249 -21.58 6.23 7.06
CA CYS A 249 -22.53 5.44 6.26
C CYS A 249 -23.69 4.87 7.08
N VAL A 250 -23.64 4.98 8.41
CA VAL A 250 -24.67 4.45 9.30
C VAL A 250 -25.99 5.16 9.08
N ASN A 251 -27.06 4.37 8.94
CA ASN A 251 -28.43 4.85 8.84
C ASN A 251 -29.25 4.30 10.01
N PHE A 252 -29.50 5.16 11.02
CA PHE A 252 -30.24 4.79 12.22
C PHE A 252 -31.68 4.35 11.96
N ASN A 253 -32.28 4.74 10.82
CA ASN A 253 -33.62 4.28 10.45
C ASN A 253 -33.67 2.81 10.02
N LYS A 254 -32.52 2.15 9.83
CA LYS A 254 -32.39 0.75 9.42
C LYS A 254 -31.77 -0.14 10.51
N VAL A 255 -31.61 0.37 11.72
CA VAL A 255 -31.05 -0.39 12.85
C VAL A 255 -32.10 -1.39 13.36
N VAL A 256 -31.70 -2.65 13.51
CA VAL A 256 -32.54 -3.73 14.04
C VAL A 256 -31.92 -4.21 15.34
N GLY A 257 -32.59 -3.94 16.47
CA GLY A 257 -32.03 -4.20 17.81
C GLY A 257 -30.91 -3.21 18.17
N ASP A 258 -29.92 -3.66 18.93
CA ASP A 258 -28.79 -2.83 19.39
C ASP A 258 -27.57 -2.89 18.45
N VAL A 259 -27.69 -3.55 17.30
CA VAL A 259 -26.58 -3.80 16.38
C VAL A 259 -26.67 -2.88 15.16
N ILE A 260 -25.62 -2.08 14.96
CA ILE A 260 -25.47 -1.30 13.72
C ILE A 260 -24.81 -2.19 12.68
N SER A 261 -25.52 -2.43 11.57
CA SER A 261 -24.98 -3.15 10.42
C SER A 261 -25.10 -2.34 9.13
N LEU A 262 -24.08 -2.47 8.27
CA LEU A 262 -24.04 -1.91 6.92
C LEU A 262 -24.06 -3.02 5.88
N SER A 263 -24.64 -2.76 4.71
CA SER A 263 -24.46 -3.62 3.54
C SER A 263 -23.01 -3.51 3.07
N TYR A 264 -22.33 -4.63 2.88
CA TYR A 264 -20.96 -4.62 2.36
C TYR A 264 -20.91 -4.01 0.96
N GLN A 265 -21.83 -4.42 0.08
CA GLN A 265 -21.88 -3.98 -1.31
C GLN A 265 -22.27 -2.50 -1.45
N GLU A 266 -23.26 -2.03 -0.71
CA GLU A 266 -23.63 -0.61 -0.71
C GLU A 266 -22.49 0.25 -0.17
N THR A 267 -21.84 -0.18 0.91
CA THR A 267 -20.73 0.55 1.52
C THR A 267 -19.54 0.66 0.58
N LEU A 268 -19.15 -0.46 -0.07
CA LEU A 268 -18.10 -0.48 -1.10
C LEU A 268 -18.40 0.52 -2.24
N ARG A 269 -19.66 0.63 -2.65
CA ARG A 269 -20.08 1.58 -3.71
C ARG A 269 -20.15 3.03 -3.23
N ASN A 270 -20.55 3.26 -1.99
CA ASN A 270 -20.72 4.60 -1.42
C ASN A 270 -19.37 5.26 -1.10
N ILE A 271 -18.37 4.47 -0.73
CA ILE A 271 -17.00 4.95 -0.53
C ILE A 271 -16.28 5.01 -1.89
N LYS A 272 -16.73 5.92 -2.76
CA LYS A 272 -16.37 6.09 -4.20
C LYS A 272 -14.87 6.26 -4.53
N ARG A 273 -13.99 6.27 -3.54
CA ARG A 273 -12.55 6.56 -3.67
C ARG A 273 -11.63 5.46 -3.14
N VAL A 274 -12.18 4.35 -2.67
CA VAL A 274 -11.41 3.23 -2.15
C VAL A 274 -11.50 2.08 -3.15
N ASP A 275 -10.35 1.64 -3.63
CA ASP A 275 -10.25 0.46 -4.49
C ASP A 275 -10.73 -0.80 -3.74
N PRO A 276 -11.39 -1.79 -4.38
CA PRO A 276 -11.91 -2.98 -3.69
C PRO A 276 -10.86 -3.73 -2.86
N HIS A 277 -9.59 -3.78 -3.28
CA HIS A 277 -8.54 -4.41 -2.49
C HIS A 277 -8.20 -3.58 -1.25
N GLN A 278 -8.10 -2.25 -1.39
CA GLN A 278 -7.91 -1.37 -0.24
C GLN A 278 -9.10 -1.46 0.73
N PHE A 279 -10.32 -1.55 0.22
CA PHE A 279 -11.53 -1.71 1.04
C PHE A 279 -11.45 -3.01 1.84
N ALA A 280 -11.18 -4.13 1.18
CA ALA A 280 -11.04 -5.43 1.84
C ALA A 280 -9.89 -5.43 2.87
N HIS A 281 -8.80 -4.73 2.57
CA HIS A 281 -7.67 -4.59 3.48
C HIS A 281 -8.03 -3.82 4.76
N GLU A 282 -8.65 -2.65 4.64
CA GLU A 282 -9.07 -1.87 5.81
C GLU A 282 -10.13 -2.62 6.64
N ILE A 283 -11.07 -3.31 5.97
CA ILE A 283 -12.02 -4.20 6.65
C ILE A 283 -11.28 -5.27 7.46
N ASN A 284 -10.25 -5.90 6.90
CA ASN A 284 -9.47 -6.93 7.59
C ASN A 284 -8.76 -6.37 8.84
N ILE A 285 -8.13 -5.19 8.75
CA ILE A 285 -7.49 -4.53 9.90
C ILE A 285 -8.52 -4.30 11.01
N LEU A 286 -9.68 -3.72 10.67
CA LEU A 286 -10.73 -3.42 11.64
C LEU A 286 -11.32 -4.69 12.27
N THR A 287 -11.52 -5.75 11.50
CA THR A 287 -11.99 -7.05 12.01
C THR A 287 -10.99 -7.66 12.99
N ARG A 288 -9.67 -7.62 12.67
CA ARG A 288 -8.62 -8.15 13.57
C ARG A 288 -8.51 -7.38 14.89
N ARG A 289 -8.88 -6.10 14.88
CA ARG A 289 -8.94 -5.24 16.07
C ARG A 289 -10.30 -5.28 16.78
N ASN A 290 -11.20 -6.16 16.34
CA ASN A 290 -12.56 -6.29 16.87
C ASN A 290 -13.37 -4.99 16.84
N LEU A 291 -13.09 -4.10 15.88
CA LEU A 291 -13.86 -2.86 15.68
C LEU A 291 -15.08 -3.09 14.77
N ILE A 292 -15.05 -4.16 13.99
CA ILE A 292 -16.18 -4.63 13.18
C ILE A 292 -16.16 -6.17 13.13
N VAL A 293 -17.28 -6.76 12.74
CA VAL A 293 -17.37 -8.16 12.31
C VAL A 293 -18.12 -8.25 10.99
N ILE A 294 -17.78 -9.25 10.18
CA ILE A 294 -18.53 -9.56 8.96
C ILE A 294 -19.45 -10.74 9.23
N THR A 295 -20.75 -10.47 9.27
CA THR A 295 -21.82 -11.45 9.43
C THR A 295 -22.46 -11.81 8.09
N ASP A 296 -23.28 -12.87 8.08
CA ASP A 296 -24.02 -13.33 6.92
C ASP A 296 -23.12 -13.63 5.70
N GLN A 297 -21.96 -14.25 5.94
CA GLN A 297 -20.96 -14.51 4.89
C GLN A 297 -21.46 -15.46 3.79
N GLU A 298 -22.51 -16.24 4.06
CA GLU A 298 -23.14 -17.14 3.10
C GLU A 298 -24.16 -16.42 2.20
N GLU A 299 -24.57 -15.20 2.55
CA GLU A 299 -25.52 -14.39 1.80
C GLU A 299 -24.86 -13.62 0.65
N MET A 300 -25.67 -13.20 -0.34
CA MET A 300 -25.15 -12.44 -1.50
C MET A 300 -24.57 -11.06 -1.11
N ASP A 301 -24.98 -10.51 0.02
CA ASP A 301 -24.50 -9.24 0.55
C ASP A 301 -24.25 -9.35 2.07
N PRO A 302 -23.02 -9.76 2.46
CA PRO A 302 -22.62 -9.83 3.85
C PRO A 302 -22.80 -8.49 4.56
N ARG A 303 -22.93 -8.53 5.88
CA ARG A 303 -23.14 -7.33 6.71
C ARG A 303 -21.86 -6.96 7.44
N ILE A 304 -21.54 -5.66 7.44
CA ILE A 304 -20.49 -5.09 8.28
C ILE A 304 -21.16 -4.62 9.56
N GLU A 305 -20.96 -5.36 10.66
CA GLU A 305 -21.47 -5.02 11.98
C GLU A 305 -20.41 -4.29 12.78
N PHE A 306 -20.77 -3.19 13.42
CA PHE A 306 -19.86 -2.49 14.32
C PHE A 306 -19.77 -3.22 15.64
N CYS A 307 -18.55 -3.59 16.01
CA CYS A 307 -18.23 -4.21 17.28
C CYS A 307 -17.37 -3.22 18.06
N GLY A 308 -17.64 -2.99 19.34
CA GLY A 308 -16.65 -2.34 20.19
C GLY A 308 -15.44 -3.27 20.39
N PRO A 309 -14.25 -2.72 20.69
CA PRO A 309 -13.12 -3.56 21.10
C PRO A 309 -13.38 -4.28 22.43
N CYS A 310 -14.40 -3.84 23.16
CA CYS A 310 -15.13 -4.65 24.12
C CYS A 310 -16.26 -5.37 23.38
N VAL A 311 -16.19 -6.70 23.29
CA VAL A 311 -17.32 -7.54 22.87
C VAL A 311 -18.56 -7.10 23.67
N ASP A 312 -19.66 -6.80 22.98
CA ASP A 312 -20.93 -6.28 23.52
C ASP A 312 -20.98 -4.80 23.96
N SER A 313 -20.02 -3.95 23.58
CA SER A 313 -20.08 -2.52 23.88
C SER A 313 -20.79 -1.67 22.82
N ALA A 314 -21.77 -0.88 23.26
CA ALA A 314 -22.45 0.12 22.45
C ALA A 314 -21.64 1.43 22.26
N ALA A 315 -20.35 1.47 22.61
CA ALA A 315 -19.55 2.70 22.57
C ALA A 315 -19.55 3.38 21.19
N VAL A 316 -19.32 2.62 20.11
CA VAL A 316 -19.32 3.16 18.75
C VAL A 316 -20.72 3.69 18.37
N TYR A 317 -21.78 2.94 18.68
CA TYR A 317 -23.17 3.40 18.50
C TYR A 317 -23.40 4.73 19.20
N ASN A 318 -23.04 4.81 20.47
CA ASN A 318 -23.26 5.97 21.33
C ASN A 318 -22.51 7.21 20.80
N ILE A 319 -21.29 7.02 20.30
CA ILE A 319 -20.50 8.08 19.67
C ILE A 319 -21.21 8.61 18.42
N ILE A 320 -21.61 7.71 17.51
CA ILE A 320 -22.24 8.11 16.24
C ILE A 320 -23.57 8.81 16.52
N ASP A 321 -24.41 8.25 17.40
CA ASP A 321 -25.72 8.81 17.74
C ASP A 321 -25.60 10.19 18.39
N PHE A 322 -24.67 10.34 19.35
CA PHE A 322 -24.40 11.62 20.00
C PHE A 322 -23.89 12.67 19.01
N CYS A 323 -22.95 12.29 18.13
CA CYS A 323 -22.39 13.22 17.15
C CYS A 323 -23.46 13.75 16.20
N LEU A 324 -24.32 12.86 15.69
CA LEU A 324 -25.42 13.23 14.81
C LEU A 324 -26.44 14.13 15.49
N ALA A 325 -26.78 13.85 16.75
CA ALA A 325 -27.80 14.62 17.48
C ALA A 325 -27.32 16.01 17.93
N ASN A 326 -26.02 16.17 18.16
CA ASN A 326 -25.43 17.40 18.69
C ASN A 326 -24.61 18.18 17.65
N ASP A 327 -24.69 17.82 16.37
CA ASP A 327 -23.92 18.44 15.26
C ASP A 327 -22.40 18.47 15.53
N VAL A 328 -21.89 17.42 16.20
CA VAL A 328 -20.46 17.26 16.44
C VAL A 328 -19.85 16.56 15.23
N ASN A 329 -18.72 17.08 14.76
CA ASN A 329 -18.01 16.44 13.66
C ASN A 329 -17.43 15.09 14.13
N ILE A 330 -17.92 13.99 13.55
CA ILE A 330 -17.47 12.63 13.89
C ILE A 330 -15.98 12.37 13.56
N ASP A 331 -15.34 13.21 12.75
CA ASP A 331 -13.89 13.17 12.58
C ASP A 331 -13.14 13.46 13.90
N ASP A 332 -13.71 14.29 14.79
CA ASP A 332 -13.08 14.67 16.05
C ASP A 332 -12.84 13.46 16.97
N PRO A 333 -13.88 12.69 17.39
CA PRO A 333 -13.66 11.53 18.24
C PRO A 333 -12.99 10.35 17.51
N ILE A 334 -13.27 10.13 16.22
CA ILE A 334 -12.80 8.91 15.53
C ILE A 334 -11.41 9.07 14.91
N VAL A 335 -11.10 10.23 14.34
CA VAL A 335 -9.82 10.47 13.62
C VAL A 335 -8.83 11.23 14.49
N ASN A 336 -9.29 12.32 15.12
CA ASN A 336 -8.44 13.22 15.90
C ASN A 336 -8.29 12.79 17.38
N LEU A 337 -9.11 11.84 17.83
CA LEU A 337 -9.23 11.40 19.24
C LEU A 337 -9.54 12.56 20.20
N ASP A 338 -10.31 13.52 19.72
CA ASP A 338 -10.82 14.65 20.50
C ASP A 338 -12.25 14.38 20.94
N PHE A 339 -12.41 14.06 22.22
CA PHE A 339 -13.68 13.80 22.88
C PHE A 339 -14.14 14.97 23.74
N SER A 340 -13.61 16.18 23.53
CA SER A 340 -14.00 17.37 24.32
C SER A 340 -15.50 17.64 24.31
N ALA A 341 -16.19 17.32 23.21
CA ALA A 341 -17.65 17.46 23.08
C ALA A 341 -18.46 16.48 23.95
N PHE A 342 -17.83 15.39 24.43
CA PHE A 342 -18.46 14.35 25.24
C PHE A 342 -18.36 14.63 26.74
N ALA A 343 -17.53 15.62 27.11
CA ALA A 343 -17.25 15.97 28.49
C ALA A 343 -18.03 17.22 28.94
N LYS A 344 -18.12 17.37 30.26
CA LYS A 344 -18.54 18.61 30.93
C LYS A 344 -17.55 19.07 31.97
#